data_AF-A0A959ALY6-F1
#
_entry.id   AF-A0A959ALY6-F1
#
_cell.length_a   1.000
_cell.length_b   1.000
_cell.length_c   1.000
_cell.angle_alpha   90.00
_cell.angle_beta   90.00
_cell.angle_gamma   90.00
#
_symmetry.space_group_name_H-M   'P 1'
#
loop_
_entity.id
_entity.type
_entity.pdbx_description
1 polymer ?
#
loop_
_entity_poly.entity_id
_entity_poly.type
_entity_poly.pdbx_seq_one_letter_code
_entity_poly.pdbx_strand_id
1 'polypeptide(L)'
;MHLDLTIERWNPKYREAFFELNRAWIEADYPLEEIDINVLSDPEMHILSDGGSILSAIAGDEVVGVVALRPVGAHVFELTKMAVDLPWRGRGIGKQLLRAALDEARTLNAHRVILYSNTQTSGPAVTLYRKMGFREIPLEAGKYKRADIKMERTLNTIPIRKIAKSRLPETDLSKLAFGTIVSDHMLVADYKNGAWQAPEITPYENLSLPPATMALHYGQIVWEGMKAFRLQDGGVSIFRIARHAQRINRSLVRMAMPTMPDGYFENCVRALVALDRDWVPNSPGSALYIRPLVFATDAMYGVKISDTYRFVIFTGPVPPFYANPLKVKVEEKFIRAAHGGTGAAKCAGNYGGSLYPAKLAREAGFDQIIWTDLSPELNIEESGTMNVMFVLDGKVVTPALSDTTLDGITRDSILTLASELGYATEQRRISALELVEAHKRGTLQEAFGTGTAAVTIPFELIRVQEHELKLKPVQPDFFSIRVRELLNEIRTGQRPDTHHWNTIL
;
A
#
# COMPACT_ATOMS: atom_id res chain seq x y z
N MET A 1 19.59 30.22 -35.57
CA MET A 1 18.23 30.69 -35.90
C MET A 1 17.30 30.11 -34.85
N HIS A 2 16.80 30.93 -33.92
CA HIS A 2 15.79 30.47 -32.96
C HIS A 2 14.54 30.13 -33.78
N LEU A 3 14.15 28.87 -33.77
CA LEU A 3 12.87 28.46 -34.31
C LEU A 3 11.81 28.86 -33.29
N ASP A 4 10.93 29.79 -33.66
CA ASP A 4 9.72 30.07 -32.89
C ASP A 4 8.82 28.84 -32.98
N LEU A 5 8.94 27.98 -31.96
CA LEU A 5 8.19 26.74 -31.81
C LEU A 5 7.23 26.89 -30.63
N THR A 6 5.94 26.74 -30.88
CA THR A 6 4.91 26.70 -29.83
C THR A 6 4.38 25.28 -29.66
N ILE A 7 4.02 24.92 -28.43
CA ILE A 7 3.28 23.68 -28.16
C ILE A 7 1.85 24.05 -27.81
N GLU A 8 0.90 23.55 -28.59
CA GLU A 8 -0.52 23.81 -28.39
C GLU A 8 -1.29 22.53 -28.10
N ARG A 9 -2.37 22.66 -27.31
CA ARG A 9 -3.35 21.59 -27.10
C ARG A 9 -4.18 21.35 -28.37
N TRP A 10 -4.89 20.23 -28.38
CA TRP A 10 -5.76 19.84 -29.48
C TRP A 10 -6.65 20.97 -29.98
N ASN A 11 -6.66 21.13 -31.30
CA ASN A 11 -7.62 21.94 -32.04
C ASN A 11 -8.03 21.13 -33.27
N PRO A 12 -9.33 21.06 -33.63
CA PRO A 12 -9.78 20.32 -34.82
C PRO A 12 -9.05 20.69 -36.12
N LYS A 13 -8.52 21.93 -36.23
CA LYS A 13 -7.70 22.34 -37.39
C LYS A 13 -6.40 21.54 -37.55
N TYR A 14 -5.92 20.87 -36.49
CA TYR A 14 -4.70 20.05 -36.50
C TYR A 14 -4.95 18.59 -36.86
N ARG A 15 -6.20 18.19 -37.12
CA ARG A 15 -6.57 16.78 -37.35
C ARG A 15 -5.83 16.16 -38.54
N GLU A 16 -5.79 16.86 -39.66
CA GLU A 16 -5.12 16.37 -40.86
C GLU A 16 -3.61 16.18 -40.61
N ALA A 17 -2.94 17.16 -40.00
CA ALA A 17 -1.54 17.05 -39.65
C ALA A 17 -1.25 15.93 -38.64
N PHE A 18 -2.12 15.73 -37.64
CA PHE A 18 -1.99 14.62 -36.70
C PHE A 18 -2.06 13.26 -37.39
N PHE A 19 -2.99 13.10 -38.35
CA PHE A 19 -3.12 11.89 -39.15
C PHE A 19 -1.87 11.66 -40.00
N GLU A 20 -1.49 12.65 -40.83
CA GLU A 20 -0.40 12.50 -41.81
C GLU A 20 0.96 12.28 -41.15
N LEU A 21 1.28 13.01 -40.07
CA LEU A 21 2.56 12.83 -39.36
C LEU A 21 2.72 11.44 -38.75
N ASN A 22 1.65 10.92 -38.13
CA ASN A 22 1.69 9.58 -37.54
C ASN A 22 1.68 8.49 -38.61
N ARG A 23 0.86 8.65 -39.64
CA ARG A 23 0.83 7.73 -40.79
C ARG A 23 2.20 7.65 -41.45
N ALA A 24 2.80 8.78 -41.82
CA ALA A 24 4.12 8.83 -42.44
C ALA A 24 5.22 8.22 -41.57
N TRP A 25 5.11 8.37 -40.24
CA TRP A 25 6.04 7.72 -39.31
C TRP A 25 5.85 6.20 -39.25
N ILE A 26 4.61 5.71 -39.21
CA ILE A 26 4.31 4.27 -39.15
C ILE A 26 4.68 3.59 -40.47
N GLU A 27 4.19 4.13 -41.59
CA GLU A 27 4.35 3.57 -42.94
C GLU A 27 5.81 3.54 -43.43
N ALA A 28 6.72 4.29 -42.79
CA ALA A 28 8.14 4.24 -43.10
C ALA A 28 8.74 2.85 -42.86
N ASP A 29 8.31 2.15 -41.81
CA ASP A 29 8.90 0.88 -41.38
C ASP A 29 7.86 -0.24 -41.16
N TYR A 30 6.57 0.07 -41.10
CA TYR A 30 5.50 -0.89 -40.77
C TYR A 30 4.19 -0.59 -41.52
N PRO A 31 3.35 -1.61 -41.79
CA PRO A 31 1.98 -1.35 -42.19
C PRO A 31 1.18 -0.70 -41.05
N LEU A 32 0.23 0.17 -41.41
CA LEU A 32 -0.78 0.67 -40.46
C LEU A 32 -1.57 -0.49 -39.86
N GLU A 33 -1.58 -0.62 -38.54
CA GLU A 33 -2.42 -1.59 -37.85
C GLU A 33 -3.85 -1.04 -37.72
N GLU A 34 -4.85 -1.91 -37.59
CA GLU A 34 -6.27 -1.50 -37.47
C GLU A 34 -6.49 -0.53 -36.30
N ILE A 35 -5.78 -0.75 -35.18
CA ILE A 35 -5.81 0.16 -34.02
C ILE A 35 -5.23 1.54 -34.33
N ASP A 36 -4.25 1.64 -35.23
CA ASP A 36 -3.72 2.93 -35.67
C ASP A 36 -4.74 3.66 -36.54
N ILE A 37 -5.36 2.96 -37.50
CA ILE A 37 -6.35 3.55 -38.41
C ILE A 37 -7.52 4.14 -37.62
N ASN A 38 -8.07 3.39 -36.67
CA ASN A 38 -9.19 3.85 -35.85
C ASN A 38 -8.82 5.10 -35.05
N VAL A 39 -7.69 5.07 -34.34
CA VAL A 39 -7.23 6.19 -33.49
C VAL A 39 -6.88 7.43 -34.32
N LEU A 40 -6.24 7.26 -35.48
CA LEU A 40 -5.83 8.40 -36.32
C LEU A 40 -7.04 9.05 -37.03
N SER A 41 -8.04 8.26 -37.41
CA SER A 41 -9.23 8.76 -38.12
C SER A 41 -10.17 9.54 -37.20
N ASP A 42 -10.28 9.14 -35.93
CA ASP A 42 -11.11 9.83 -34.93
C ASP A 42 -10.37 9.99 -33.57
N PRO A 43 -9.38 10.89 -33.50
CA PRO A 43 -8.61 11.10 -32.27
C PRO A 43 -9.47 11.69 -31.14
N GLU A 44 -10.54 12.43 -31.45
CA GLU A 44 -11.49 12.91 -30.45
C GLU A 44 -12.18 11.76 -29.72
N MET A 45 -12.70 10.78 -30.45
CA MET A 45 -13.37 9.61 -29.87
C MET A 45 -12.41 8.62 -29.20
N HIS A 46 -11.17 8.52 -29.67
CA HIS A 46 -10.25 7.48 -29.19
C HIS A 46 -9.17 7.95 -28.22
N ILE A 47 -9.03 9.26 -28.03
CA ILE A 47 -8.06 9.85 -27.10
C ILE A 47 -8.75 10.84 -26.17
N LEU A 48 -9.47 11.82 -26.71
CA LEU A 48 -9.94 12.96 -25.91
C LEU A 48 -11.19 12.62 -25.08
N SER A 49 -12.14 11.86 -25.61
CA SER A 49 -13.38 11.49 -24.91
C SER A 49 -13.13 10.74 -23.62
N ASP A 50 -12.04 9.97 -23.55
CA ASP A 50 -11.67 9.19 -22.38
C ASP A 50 -10.87 10.00 -21.35
N GLY A 51 -10.67 11.31 -21.59
CA GLY A 51 -9.89 12.21 -20.73
C GLY A 51 -8.40 12.29 -21.10
N GLY A 52 -8.04 11.87 -22.30
CA GLY A 52 -6.70 12.04 -22.87
C GLY A 52 -6.42 13.46 -23.38
N SER A 53 -5.22 13.66 -23.90
CA SER A 53 -4.80 14.94 -24.47
C SER A 53 -3.90 14.73 -25.68
N ILE A 54 -3.92 15.68 -26.61
CA ILE A 54 -3.06 15.72 -27.80
C ILE A 54 -2.37 17.06 -27.82
N LEU A 55 -1.05 17.04 -28.02
CA LEU A 55 -0.22 18.23 -28.14
C LEU A 55 0.42 18.28 -29.52
N SER A 56 0.43 19.46 -30.11
CA SER A 56 1.03 19.73 -31.42
C SER A 56 2.17 20.75 -31.28
N ALA A 57 3.31 20.47 -31.89
CA ALA A 57 4.41 21.40 -32.04
C ALA A 57 4.22 22.18 -33.34
N ILE A 58 4.21 23.50 -33.25
CA ILE A 58 3.89 24.41 -34.35
C ILE A 58 5.10 25.29 -34.62
N ALA A 59 5.53 25.35 -35.88
CA ALA A 59 6.55 26.28 -36.35
C ALA A 59 5.94 27.20 -37.40
N GLY A 60 5.80 28.49 -37.09
CA GLY A 60 4.99 29.40 -37.91
C GLY A 60 3.51 28.99 -37.87
N ASP A 61 2.95 28.61 -39.02
CA ASP A 61 1.57 28.12 -39.15
C ASP A 61 1.49 26.60 -39.41
N GLU A 62 2.63 25.90 -39.39
CA GLU A 62 2.72 24.48 -39.73
C GLU A 62 2.86 23.61 -38.47
N VAL A 63 2.08 22.51 -38.41
CA VAL A 63 2.25 21.48 -37.38
C VAL A 63 3.40 20.56 -37.79
N VAL A 64 4.51 20.63 -37.06
CA VAL A 64 5.77 19.94 -37.37
C VAL A 64 6.02 18.72 -36.48
N GLY A 65 5.15 18.48 -35.50
CA GLY A 65 5.18 17.29 -34.67
C GLY A 65 3.98 17.19 -33.74
N VAL A 66 3.71 15.98 -33.26
CA VAL A 66 2.56 15.65 -32.42
C VAL A 66 2.93 14.63 -31.35
N VAL A 67 2.15 14.60 -30.26
CA VAL A 67 2.17 13.56 -29.22
C VAL A 67 0.80 13.46 -28.57
N ALA A 68 0.38 12.25 -28.21
CA ALA A 68 -0.86 11.99 -27.50
C ALA A 68 -0.62 11.31 -26.15
N LEU A 69 -1.52 11.57 -25.21
CA LEU A 69 -1.64 10.91 -23.92
C LEU A 69 -3.00 10.23 -23.88
N ARG A 70 -3.01 8.89 -23.88
CA ARG A 70 -4.24 8.11 -23.78
C ARG A 70 -4.36 7.50 -22.39
N PRO A 71 -5.49 7.66 -21.68
CA PRO A 71 -5.69 6.99 -20.40
C PRO A 71 -5.77 5.47 -20.62
N VAL A 72 -5.09 4.71 -19.77
CA VAL A 72 -5.02 3.23 -19.87
C VAL A 72 -5.22 2.54 -18.52
N GLY A 73 -5.52 3.31 -17.48
CA GLY A 73 -5.78 2.85 -16.12
C GLY A 73 -5.91 4.05 -15.18
N ALA A 74 -6.28 3.80 -13.93
CA ALA A 74 -6.40 4.85 -12.92
C ALA A 74 -5.06 5.59 -12.77
N HIS A 75 -5.05 6.88 -13.12
CA HIS A 75 -3.85 7.74 -13.10
C HIS A 75 -2.65 7.23 -13.91
N VAL A 76 -2.89 6.37 -14.91
CA VAL A 76 -1.87 5.88 -15.84
C VAL A 76 -2.23 6.31 -17.25
N PHE A 77 -1.29 7.01 -17.89
CA PHE A 77 -1.43 7.43 -19.28
C PHE A 77 -0.39 6.73 -20.15
N GLU A 78 -0.81 6.28 -21.32
CA GLU A 78 0.08 5.87 -22.40
C GLU A 78 0.48 7.11 -23.20
N LEU A 79 1.78 7.38 -23.28
CA LEU A 79 2.34 8.29 -24.27
C LEU A 79 2.39 7.55 -25.60
N THR A 80 1.63 8.06 -26.58
CA THR A 80 1.40 7.41 -27.87
C THR A 80 1.35 8.45 -28.99
N LYS A 81 1.31 7.98 -30.24
CA LYS A 81 1.22 8.83 -31.45
C LYS A 81 2.19 10.02 -31.46
N MET A 82 3.44 9.73 -31.08
CA MET A 82 4.51 10.73 -31.05
C MET A 82 5.27 10.70 -32.37
N ALA A 83 5.10 11.74 -33.19
CA ALA A 83 5.76 11.87 -34.48
C ALA A 83 6.31 13.28 -34.67
N VAL A 84 7.44 13.39 -35.38
CA VAL A 84 8.03 14.66 -35.81
C VAL A 84 8.31 14.54 -37.30
N ASP A 85 7.94 15.57 -38.05
CA ASP A 85 8.13 15.62 -39.49
C ASP A 85 9.62 15.48 -39.87
N LEU A 86 9.90 14.80 -40.99
CA LEU A 86 11.25 14.42 -41.41
C LEU A 86 12.22 15.62 -41.53
N PRO A 87 11.88 16.74 -42.18
CA PRO A 87 12.75 17.93 -42.28
C PRO A 87 13.06 18.60 -40.93
N TRP A 88 12.25 18.30 -39.92
CA TRP A 88 12.25 18.92 -38.60
C TRP A 88 12.90 18.04 -37.51
N ARG A 89 13.24 16.79 -37.83
CA ARG A 89 13.97 15.88 -36.93
C ARG A 89 15.38 16.40 -36.64
N GLY A 90 15.95 15.97 -35.51
CA GLY A 90 17.28 16.41 -35.05
C GLY A 90 17.33 17.81 -34.42
N ARG A 91 16.23 18.59 -34.49
CA ARG A 91 16.15 19.96 -33.96
C ARG A 91 15.65 20.06 -32.50
N GLY A 92 15.54 18.93 -31.81
CA GLY A 92 15.08 18.88 -30.41
C GLY A 92 13.57 18.94 -30.20
N ILE A 93 12.75 19.00 -31.26
CA ILE A 93 11.28 19.05 -31.17
C ILE A 93 10.70 17.86 -30.41
N GLY A 94 11.19 16.64 -30.68
CA GLY A 94 10.77 15.45 -29.93
C GLY A 94 11.03 15.56 -28.42
N LYS A 95 12.14 16.18 -28.01
CA LYS A 95 12.42 16.44 -26.58
C LYS A 95 11.43 17.44 -25.99
N GLN A 96 11.07 18.48 -26.75
CA GLN A 96 10.10 19.50 -26.32
C GLN A 96 8.69 18.91 -26.20
N LEU A 97 8.22 18.17 -27.22
CA LEU A 97 6.94 17.44 -27.19
C LEU A 97 6.87 16.47 -26.02
N LEU A 98 7.93 15.67 -25.80
CA LEU A 98 7.97 14.74 -24.68
C LEU A 98 7.93 15.47 -23.33
N ARG A 99 8.65 16.58 -23.17
CA ARG A 99 8.58 17.38 -21.94
C ARG A 99 7.16 17.92 -21.71
N ALA A 100 6.56 18.51 -22.74
CA ALA A 100 5.21 19.04 -22.69
C ALA A 100 4.17 17.95 -22.39
N ALA A 101 4.31 16.76 -22.97
CA ALA A 101 3.44 15.62 -22.67
C ALA A 101 3.55 15.17 -21.22
N LEU A 102 4.75 15.16 -20.62
CA LEU A 102 4.90 14.80 -19.21
C LEU A 102 4.34 15.88 -18.28
N ASP A 103 4.45 17.16 -18.65
CA ASP A 103 3.85 18.26 -17.91
C ASP A 103 2.32 18.22 -18.02
N GLU A 104 1.77 18.01 -19.22
CA GLU A 104 0.34 17.82 -19.47
C GLU A 104 -0.20 16.60 -18.70
N ALA A 105 0.51 15.47 -18.72
CA ALA A 105 0.13 14.29 -17.96
C ALA A 105 0.01 14.57 -16.45
N ARG A 106 0.88 15.42 -15.88
CA ARG A 106 0.71 15.87 -14.48
C ARG A 106 -0.56 16.70 -14.29
N THR A 107 -0.92 17.56 -15.24
CA THR A 107 -2.19 18.31 -15.19
C THR A 107 -3.43 17.42 -15.29
N LEU A 108 -3.31 16.30 -16.01
CA LEU A 108 -4.31 15.23 -16.10
C LEU A 108 -4.27 14.27 -14.89
N ASN A 109 -3.54 14.64 -13.83
CA ASN A 109 -3.40 13.86 -12.61
C ASN A 109 -2.83 12.44 -12.83
N ALA A 110 -1.91 12.28 -13.79
CA ALA A 110 -1.20 11.05 -14.03
C ALA A 110 -0.08 10.84 -12.98
N HIS A 111 -0.09 9.69 -12.32
CA HIS A 111 1.01 9.26 -11.46
C HIS A 111 2.11 8.56 -12.25
N ARG A 112 1.75 7.93 -13.36
CA ARG A 112 2.65 7.14 -14.20
C ARG A 112 2.32 7.35 -15.68
N VAL A 113 3.37 7.43 -16.48
CA VAL A 113 3.27 7.37 -17.94
C VAL A 113 3.96 6.11 -18.43
N ILE A 114 3.29 5.36 -19.29
CA ILE A 114 3.85 4.21 -20.00
C ILE A 114 3.99 4.53 -21.47
N LEU A 115 4.86 3.82 -22.18
CA LEU A 115 4.95 3.89 -23.64
C LEU A 115 5.37 2.53 -24.21
N TYR A 116 5.01 2.31 -25.47
CA TYR A 116 5.42 1.18 -26.29
C TYR A 116 6.29 1.72 -27.42
N SER A 117 7.40 1.05 -27.73
CA SER A 117 8.31 1.49 -28.79
C SER A 117 8.96 0.28 -29.48
N ASN A 118 9.81 0.56 -30.47
CA ASN A 118 10.63 -0.43 -31.15
C ASN A 118 12.11 -0.03 -31.09
N THR A 119 12.97 -0.89 -30.53
CA THR A 119 14.39 -0.58 -30.34
C THR A 119 15.19 -0.49 -31.63
N GLN A 120 14.73 -1.16 -32.70
CA GLN A 120 15.42 -1.21 -33.99
C GLN A 120 15.10 0.02 -34.84
N THR A 121 13.82 0.41 -34.94
CA THR A 121 13.39 1.52 -35.81
C THR A 121 13.25 2.85 -35.08
N SER A 122 13.18 2.84 -33.74
CA SER A 122 13.01 4.05 -32.92
C SER A 122 14.19 4.34 -31.99
N GLY A 123 15.39 3.88 -32.32
CA GLY A 123 16.60 4.01 -31.49
C GLY A 123 16.84 5.42 -30.90
N PRO A 124 16.73 6.51 -31.69
CA PRO A 124 16.83 7.87 -31.18
C PRO A 124 15.74 8.25 -30.17
N ALA A 125 14.50 7.81 -30.38
CA ALA A 125 13.37 8.06 -29.48
C ALA A 125 13.51 7.26 -28.18
N VAL A 126 13.91 5.98 -28.26
CA VAL A 126 14.20 5.14 -27.07
C VAL A 126 15.32 5.76 -26.22
N THR A 127 16.37 6.26 -26.87
CA THR A 127 17.47 6.96 -26.18
C THR A 127 16.98 8.23 -25.48
N LEU A 128 16.09 8.99 -26.14
CA LEU A 128 15.45 10.16 -25.54
C LEU A 128 14.57 9.78 -24.34
N TYR A 129 13.78 8.71 -24.42
CA TYR A 129 12.96 8.23 -23.31
C TYR A 129 13.81 7.86 -22.09
N ARG A 130 14.89 7.10 -22.29
CA ARG A 130 15.85 6.76 -21.22
C ARG A 130 16.45 8.02 -20.58
N LYS A 131 16.90 8.99 -21.38
CA LYS A 131 17.42 10.29 -20.89
C LYS A 131 16.37 11.09 -20.11
N MET A 132 15.09 10.90 -20.44
CA MET A 132 13.97 11.51 -19.74
C MET A 132 13.45 10.63 -18.60
N GLY A 133 14.21 9.66 -18.10
CA GLY A 133 13.89 8.91 -16.88
C GLY A 133 12.82 7.83 -17.05
N PHE A 134 12.55 7.39 -18.28
CA PHE A 134 11.78 6.17 -18.51
C PHE A 134 12.65 4.93 -18.27
N ARG A 135 12.09 3.93 -17.58
CA ARG A 135 12.71 2.62 -17.34
C ARG A 135 11.96 1.53 -18.08
N GLU A 136 12.68 0.48 -18.47
CA GLU A 136 12.11 -0.68 -19.17
C GLU A 136 11.32 -1.56 -18.20
N ILE A 137 10.18 -2.07 -18.67
CA ILE A 137 9.31 -3.00 -17.94
C ILE A 137 8.91 -4.16 -18.84
N PRO A 138 8.48 -5.31 -18.29
CA PRO A 138 8.06 -6.45 -19.10
C PRO A 138 7.01 -6.06 -20.14
N LEU A 139 7.25 -6.47 -21.39
CA LEU A 139 6.33 -6.28 -22.50
C LEU A 139 5.23 -7.35 -22.44
N GLU A 140 3.98 -6.91 -22.48
CA GLU A 140 2.81 -7.79 -22.59
C GLU A 140 2.61 -8.23 -24.04
N ALA A 141 2.27 -9.50 -24.27
CA ALA A 141 2.04 -10.01 -25.61
C ALA A 141 0.75 -9.41 -26.23
N GLY A 142 0.84 -8.94 -27.47
CA GLY A 142 -0.33 -8.74 -28.34
C GLY A 142 -0.96 -7.34 -28.41
N LYS A 143 -0.45 -6.31 -27.70
CA LYS A 143 -1.04 -4.96 -27.78
C LYS A 143 -0.71 -4.21 -29.08
N TYR A 144 0.57 -4.17 -29.44
CA TYR A 144 1.06 -3.65 -30.72
C TYR A 144 2.02 -4.68 -31.30
N LYS A 145 1.79 -5.13 -32.54
CA LYS A 145 2.62 -6.20 -33.13
C LYS A 145 4.05 -5.73 -33.34
N ARG A 146 4.23 -4.42 -33.62
CA ARG A 146 5.54 -3.80 -33.86
C ARG A 146 6.36 -3.47 -32.61
N ALA A 147 5.79 -3.52 -31.40
CA ALA A 147 6.51 -3.11 -30.19
C ALA A 147 7.41 -4.25 -29.69
N ASP A 148 8.69 -3.95 -29.44
CA ASP A 148 9.64 -4.88 -28.81
C ASP A 148 10.06 -4.43 -27.39
N ILE A 149 9.62 -3.22 -26.98
CA ILE A 149 9.95 -2.62 -25.69
C ILE A 149 8.74 -1.88 -25.11
N LYS A 150 8.58 -1.99 -23.79
CA LYS A 150 7.64 -1.21 -22.98
C LYS A 150 8.44 -0.44 -21.93
N MET A 151 8.13 0.83 -21.75
CA MET A 151 8.80 1.67 -20.77
C MET A 151 7.80 2.40 -19.89
N GLU A 152 8.18 2.74 -18.66
CA GLU A 152 7.38 3.55 -17.75
C GLU A 152 8.20 4.66 -17.08
N ARG A 153 7.51 5.74 -16.68
CA ARG A 153 8.04 6.81 -15.85
C ARG A 153 6.99 7.23 -14.82
N THR A 154 7.39 7.30 -13.55
CA THR A 154 6.58 7.96 -12.50
C THR A 154 6.71 9.47 -12.62
N LEU A 155 5.58 10.19 -12.64
CA LEU A 155 5.55 11.64 -12.89
C LEU A 155 5.54 12.50 -11.64
N ASN A 156 4.88 12.02 -10.60
CA ASN A 156 4.73 12.75 -9.36
C ASN A 156 5.89 12.41 -8.43
N THR A 157 6.92 13.24 -8.42
CA THR A 157 7.77 13.38 -7.24
C THR A 157 6.94 14.15 -6.22
N ILE A 158 6.50 13.46 -5.18
CA ILE A 158 5.91 14.08 -3.99
C ILE A 158 6.86 15.21 -3.55
N PRO A 159 6.42 16.47 -3.43
CA PRO A 159 7.26 17.55 -2.93
C PRO A 159 7.89 17.19 -1.58
N ILE A 160 9.19 17.45 -1.42
CA ILE A 160 9.93 17.10 -0.20
C ILE A 160 10.54 18.37 0.40
N ARG A 161 10.13 18.69 1.64
CA ARG A 161 10.84 19.59 2.54
C ARG A 161 11.65 18.75 3.52
N LYS A 162 12.96 18.67 3.29
CA LYS A 162 13.85 17.91 4.19
C LYS A 162 14.08 18.66 5.51
N ILE A 163 14.27 17.92 6.60
CA ILE A 163 14.78 18.49 7.85
C ILE A 163 16.21 19.01 7.64
N ALA A 164 16.58 20.09 8.34
CA ALA A 164 17.92 20.69 8.21
C ALA A 164 19.03 19.80 8.79
N LYS A 165 18.74 19.11 9.92
CA LYS A 165 19.66 18.18 10.57
C LYS A 165 18.88 16.92 10.98
N SER A 166 19.31 15.77 10.49
CA SER A 166 18.73 14.48 10.88
C SER A 166 18.91 14.22 12.37
N ARG A 167 17.90 13.64 13.01
CA ARG A 167 17.95 13.17 14.41
C ARG A 167 18.55 11.77 14.55
N LEU A 168 18.76 11.06 13.44
CA LEU A 168 19.26 9.69 13.42
C LEU A 168 20.62 9.53 14.14
N PRO A 169 21.62 10.41 13.95
CA PRO A 169 22.92 10.27 14.63
C PRO A 169 22.85 10.41 16.15
N GLU A 170 21.81 11.06 16.67
CA GLU A 170 21.57 11.27 18.10
C GLU A 170 20.62 10.20 18.67
N THR A 171 20.10 9.29 17.83
CA THR A 171 19.16 8.26 18.21
C THR A 171 19.87 6.95 18.52
N ASP A 172 19.70 6.44 19.74
CA ASP A 172 20.21 5.12 20.13
C ASP A 172 19.30 3.98 19.59
N LEU A 173 19.65 3.47 18.40
CA LEU A 173 18.94 2.34 17.76
C LEU A 173 19.13 1.00 18.48
N SER A 174 19.95 0.92 19.54
CA SER A 174 20.09 -0.29 20.36
C SER A 174 19.03 -0.38 21.47
N LYS A 175 18.41 0.75 21.85
CA LYS A 175 17.40 0.85 22.91
C LYS A 175 16.03 1.24 22.36
N LEU A 176 15.57 0.49 21.36
CA LEU A 176 14.27 0.74 20.75
C LEU A 176 13.13 0.22 21.64
N ALA A 177 12.13 1.06 21.86
CA ALA A 177 10.82 0.66 22.35
C ALA A 177 9.78 0.89 21.26
N PHE A 178 8.74 0.05 21.20
CA PHE A 178 7.75 0.12 20.13
C PHE A 178 7.01 1.47 20.16
N GLY A 179 7.17 2.26 19.09
CA GLY A 179 6.42 3.50 18.87
C GLY A 179 6.87 4.72 19.67
N THR A 180 8.07 4.70 20.28
CA THR A 180 8.58 5.84 21.07
C THR A 180 9.48 6.79 20.27
N ILE A 181 10.12 6.27 19.22
CA ILE A 181 11.02 7.03 18.33
C ILE A 181 10.35 7.19 16.97
N VAL A 182 10.41 8.40 16.43
CA VAL A 182 9.87 8.77 15.12
C VAL A 182 10.99 9.26 14.19
N SER A 183 10.92 8.86 12.92
CA SER A 183 11.86 9.26 11.88
C SER A 183 11.73 10.75 11.52
N ASP A 184 12.68 11.26 10.76
CA ASP A 184 12.84 12.70 10.51
C ASP A 184 11.68 13.35 9.76
N HIS A 185 10.96 12.60 8.93
CA HIS A 185 9.92 13.13 8.08
C HIS A 185 8.56 12.47 8.32
N MET A 186 7.51 13.15 7.85
CA MET A 186 6.17 12.61 7.71
C MET A 186 5.63 12.98 6.32
N LEU A 187 4.68 12.19 5.83
CA LEU A 187 3.91 12.53 4.64
C LEU A 187 2.54 13.05 5.06
N VAL A 188 2.06 14.10 4.39
CA VAL A 188 0.75 14.68 4.61
C VAL A 188 0.02 14.84 3.29
N ALA A 189 -1.28 14.59 3.29
CA ALA A 189 -2.18 15.00 2.24
C ALA A 189 -3.57 15.31 2.79
N ASP A 190 -4.21 16.32 2.24
CA ASP A 190 -5.59 16.66 2.61
C ASP A 190 -6.58 16.06 1.61
N TYR A 191 -7.80 15.83 2.07
CA TYR A 191 -8.99 15.68 1.24
C TYR A 191 -9.85 16.92 1.42
N LYS A 192 -10.16 17.61 0.32
CA LYS A 192 -11.05 18.77 0.29
C LYS A 192 -11.66 18.92 -1.09
N ASN A 193 -12.80 19.60 -1.18
CA ASN A 193 -13.50 19.84 -2.46
C ASN A 193 -13.76 18.53 -3.24
N GLY A 194 -14.08 17.43 -2.53
CA GLY A 194 -14.41 16.16 -3.16
C GLY A 194 -13.23 15.32 -3.66
N ALA A 195 -11.98 15.72 -3.40
CA ALA A 195 -10.80 15.00 -3.90
C ALA A 195 -9.63 14.95 -2.92
N TRP A 196 -8.88 13.85 -2.97
CA TRP A 196 -7.56 13.75 -2.36
C TRP A 196 -6.59 14.69 -3.09
N GLN A 197 -5.90 15.52 -2.34
CA GLN A 197 -4.97 16.51 -2.86
C GLN A 197 -3.60 15.87 -3.12
N ALA A 198 -2.72 16.61 -3.79
CA ALA A 198 -1.33 16.18 -3.94
C ALA A 198 -0.67 16.03 -2.55
N PRO A 199 -0.01 14.89 -2.28
CA PRO A 199 0.71 14.70 -1.01
C PRO A 199 2.00 15.53 -0.99
N GLU A 200 2.53 15.76 0.19
CA GLU A 200 3.86 16.32 0.43
C GLU A 200 4.58 15.57 1.56
N ILE A 201 5.91 15.57 1.53
CA ILE A 201 6.75 15.07 2.63
C ILE A 201 7.41 16.26 3.31
N THR A 202 7.22 16.37 4.62
CA THR A 202 7.74 17.46 5.45
C THR A 202 8.49 16.91 6.66
N PRO A 203 9.29 17.70 7.39
CA PRO A 203 9.84 17.27 8.67
C PRO A 203 8.71 16.87 9.62
N TYR A 204 8.92 15.83 10.42
CA TYR A 204 7.94 15.40 11.41
C TYR A 204 7.67 16.53 12.42
N GLU A 205 6.41 16.90 12.58
CA GLU A 205 5.96 17.95 13.50
C GLU A 205 4.60 17.63 14.12
N ASN A 206 4.26 18.33 15.21
CA ASN A 206 2.95 18.19 15.85
C ASN A 206 1.84 18.73 14.94
N LEU A 207 0.71 18.04 14.93
CA LEU A 207 -0.48 18.51 14.22
C LEU A 207 -1.16 19.62 15.01
N SER A 208 -1.38 20.78 14.36
CA SER A 208 -2.20 21.86 14.90
C SER A 208 -3.65 21.68 14.46
N LEU A 209 -4.53 21.38 15.42
CA LEU A 209 -5.94 21.07 15.17
C LEU A 209 -6.83 21.94 16.06
N PRO A 210 -7.93 22.52 15.53
CA PRO A 210 -8.96 23.13 16.36
C PRO A 210 -9.49 22.11 17.38
N PRO A 211 -9.76 22.51 18.65
CA PRO A 211 -10.37 21.61 19.62
C PRO A 211 -11.71 21.02 19.17
N ALA A 212 -12.44 21.71 18.29
CA ALA A 212 -13.70 21.25 17.71
C ALA A 212 -13.54 20.25 16.55
N THR A 213 -12.32 19.76 16.26
CA THR A 213 -12.07 18.79 15.16
C THR A 213 -12.89 17.52 15.39
N MET A 214 -13.76 17.17 14.44
CA MET A 214 -14.73 16.08 14.57
C MET A 214 -14.10 14.73 14.94
N ALA A 215 -12.90 14.42 14.43
CA ALA A 215 -12.18 13.20 14.79
C ALA A 215 -11.92 13.06 16.30
N LEU A 216 -11.72 14.16 17.03
CA LEU A 216 -11.49 14.17 18.47
C LEU A 216 -12.76 13.85 19.28
N HIS A 217 -13.94 14.11 18.71
CA HIS A 217 -15.24 13.97 19.40
C HIS A 217 -15.98 12.70 18.99
N TYR A 218 -15.91 12.32 17.71
CA TYR A 218 -16.74 11.25 17.13
C TYR A 218 -15.93 10.09 16.57
N GLY A 219 -14.60 10.10 16.72
CA GLY A 219 -13.75 8.95 16.42
C GLY A 219 -13.75 8.53 14.94
N GLN A 220 -14.09 9.43 14.01
CA GLN A 220 -13.98 9.19 12.57
C GLN A 220 -12.49 9.19 12.17
N ILE A 221 -11.81 8.10 12.52
CA ILE A 221 -10.36 7.89 12.38
C ILE A 221 -10.09 6.45 11.93
N VAL A 222 -9.30 6.29 10.87
CA VAL A 222 -8.83 5.01 10.32
C VAL A 222 -7.31 5.01 10.31
N TRP A 223 -6.67 3.87 10.56
CA TRP A 223 -5.21 3.77 10.53
C TRP A 223 -4.72 2.43 9.98
N GLU A 224 -3.46 2.40 9.57
CA GLU A 224 -2.77 1.19 9.12
C GLU A 224 -1.45 0.95 9.87
N GLY A 225 -0.94 -0.27 9.77
CA GLY A 225 0.31 -0.65 10.42
C GLY A 225 1.05 -1.71 9.63
N MET A 226 2.17 -1.32 9.03
CA MET A 226 3.06 -2.19 8.25
C MET A 226 4.51 -1.97 8.64
N LYS A 227 5.41 -2.77 8.04
CA LYS A 227 6.85 -2.73 8.33
C LYS A 227 7.65 -2.71 7.03
N ALA A 228 8.73 -1.93 7.06
CA ALA A 228 9.83 -2.03 6.12
C ALA A 228 11.04 -2.71 6.79
N PHE A 229 11.76 -3.50 6.02
CA PHE A 229 12.86 -4.34 6.48
C PHE A 229 14.12 -4.05 5.67
N ARG A 230 15.27 -4.14 6.32
CA ARG A 230 16.57 -4.13 5.64
C ARG A 230 16.80 -5.48 4.98
N LEU A 231 17.19 -5.46 3.72
CA LEU A 231 17.60 -6.63 2.94
C LEU A 231 19.09 -6.92 3.13
N GLN A 232 19.53 -8.13 2.79
CA GLN A 232 20.94 -8.54 2.88
C GLN A 232 21.88 -7.67 2.04
N ASP A 233 21.41 -7.13 0.91
CA ASP A 233 22.16 -6.26 0.01
C ASP A 233 22.16 -4.77 0.44
N GLY A 234 21.56 -4.46 1.60
CA GLY A 234 21.40 -3.08 2.10
C GLY A 234 20.18 -2.35 1.54
N GLY A 235 19.45 -2.96 0.60
CA GLY A 235 18.16 -2.48 0.09
C GLY A 235 17.08 -2.46 1.17
N VAL A 236 15.93 -1.86 0.83
CA VAL A 236 14.77 -1.80 1.73
C VAL A 236 13.58 -2.47 1.05
N SER A 237 12.90 -3.33 1.79
CA SER A 237 11.67 -3.99 1.36
C SER A 237 10.50 -3.56 2.23
N ILE A 238 9.35 -3.29 1.61
CA ILE A 238 8.08 -3.06 2.30
C ILE A 238 7.19 -4.28 2.09
N PHE A 239 6.73 -4.88 3.20
CA PHE A 239 5.96 -6.12 3.15
C PHE A 239 4.47 -5.87 2.82
N ARG A 240 3.99 -6.46 1.72
CA ARG A 240 2.58 -6.55 1.27
C ARG A 240 1.82 -5.22 1.24
N ILE A 241 2.48 -4.15 0.80
CA ILE A 241 1.95 -2.78 0.75
C ILE A 241 0.55 -2.68 0.08
N ALA A 242 0.31 -3.43 -1.00
CA ALA A 242 -0.97 -3.44 -1.71
C ALA A 242 -2.13 -4.00 -0.86
N ARG A 243 -1.88 -5.01 -0.01
CA ARG A 243 -2.91 -5.53 0.92
C ARG A 243 -3.26 -4.51 2.00
N HIS A 244 -2.29 -3.72 2.43
CA HIS A 244 -2.54 -2.61 3.35
C HIS A 244 -3.36 -1.49 2.68
N ALA A 245 -3.08 -1.15 1.42
CA ALA A 245 -3.87 -0.20 0.63
C ALA A 245 -5.34 -0.65 0.47
N GLN A 246 -5.55 -1.94 0.17
CA GLN A 246 -6.89 -2.51 0.10
C GLN A 246 -7.63 -2.42 1.45
N ARG A 247 -6.96 -2.75 2.57
CA ARG A 247 -7.60 -2.75 3.89
C ARG A 247 -7.89 -1.34 4.42
N ILE A 248 -7.02 -0.36 4.15
CA ILE A 248 -7.31 1.03 4.53
C ILE A 248 -8.52 1.54 3.75
N ASN A 249 -8.62 1.28 2.44
CA ASN A 249 -9.79 1.67 1.64
C ASN A 249 -11.10 1.01 2.12
N ARG A 250 -11.08 -0.29 2.47
CA ARG A 250 -12.25 -0.94 3.11
C ARG A 250 -12.64 -0.27 4.43
N SER A 251 -11.66 0.14 5.23
CA SER A 251 -11.89 0.85 6.50
C SER A 251 -12.44 2.26 6.28
N LEU A 252 -11.96 2.97 5.26
CA LEU A 252 -12.47 4.30 4.86
C LEU A 252 -13.96 4.20 4.48
N VAL A 253 -14.33 3.23 3.62
CA VAL A 253 -15.73 2.98 3.27
C VAL A 253 -16.58 2.73 4.52
N ARG A 254 -16.15 1.83 5.41
CA ARG A 254 -16.92 1.50 6.62
C ARG A 254 -17.13 2.69 7.55
N MET A 255 -16.18 3.63 7.56
CA MET A 255 -16.20 4.86 8.36
C MET A 255 -16.80 6.05 7.61
N ALA A 256 -17.47 5.83 6.47
CA ALA A 256 -18.06 6.87 5.61
C ALA A 256 -17.03 7.96 5.22
N MET A 257 -15.83 7.53 4.84
CA MET A 257 -14.74 8.38 4.36
C MET A 257 -14.46 8.08 2.87
N PRO A 258 -13.97 9.07 2.10
CA PRO A 258 -13.59 8.88 0.71
C PRO A 258 -12.42 7.89 0.56
N THR A 259 -12.52 6.95 -0.37
CA THR A 259 -11.43 6.03 -0.71
C THR A 259 -10.28 6.78 -1.38
N MET A 260 -9.05 6.30 -1.15
CA MET A 260 -7.87 6.78 -1.86
C MET A 260 -7.81 6.17 -3.28
N PRO A 261 -7.41 6.94 -4.30
CA PRO A 261 -7.25 6.41 -5.64
C PRO A 261 -6.15 5.34 -5.74
N ASP A 262 -6.21 4.52 -6.79
CA ASP A 262 -5.27 3.43 -6.99
C ASP A 262 -3.81 3.91 -7.02
N GLY A 263 -2.95 3.22 -6.27
CA GLY A 263 -1.52 3.53 -6.16
C GLY A 263 -1.21 4.79 -5.35
N TYR A 264 -2.20 5.60 -4.97
CA TYR A 264 -1.97 6.82 -4.18
C TYR A 264 -1.29 6.50 -2.85
N PHE A 265 -1.85 5.54 -2.10
CA PHE A 265 -1.34 5.12 -0.81
C PHE A 265 0.05 4.49 -0.92
N GLU A 266 0.24 3.58 -1.87
CA GLU A 266 1.50 2.88 -2.09
C GLU A 266 2.62 3.84 -2.49
N ASN A 267 2.33 4.81 -3.37
CA ASN A 267 3.29 5.82 -3.77
C ASN A 267 3.71 6.70 -2.59
N CYS A 268 2.76 7.09 -1.74
CA CYS A 268 3.03 7.86 -0.53
C CYS A 268 3.95 7.10 0.44
N VAL A 269 3.62 5.85 0.75
CA VAL A 269 4.43 4.99 1.63
C VAL A 269 5.83 4.78 1.05
N ARG A 270 5.95 4.44 -0.24
CA ARG A 270 7.26 4.21 -0.89
C ARG A 270 8.12 5.47 -0.87
N ALA A 271 7.56 6.62 -1.16
CA ALA A 271 8.29 7.88 -1.19
C ALA A 271 8.84 8.27 0.18
N LEU A 272 8.02 8.15 1.24
CA LEU A 272 8.46 8.47 2.60
C LEU A 272 9.55 7.50 3.08
N VAL A 273 9.36 6.20 2.90
CA VAL A 273 10.34 5.19 3.32
C VAL A 273 11.63 5.29 2.50
N ALA A 274 11.56 5.65 1.22
CA ALA A 274 12.75 5.87 0.41
C ALA A 274 13.56 7.09 0.88
N LEU A 275 12.89 8.17 1.32
CA LEU A 275 13.55 9.35 1.89
C LEU A 275 14.21 9.01 3.24
N ASP A 276 13.49 8.32 4.12
CA ASP A 276 13.94 7.94 5.46
C ASP A 276 14.58 6.54 5.51
N ARG A 277 15.15 6.07 4.39
CA ARG A 277 15.67 4.69 4.26
C ARG A 277 16.75 4.34 5.29
N ASP A 278 17.47 5.33 5.81
CA ASP A 278 18.54 5.14 6.79
C ASP A 278 17.98 4.89 8.20
N TRP A 279 16.73 5.25 8.45
CA TRP A 279 16.01 4.93 9.69
C TRP A 279 15.60 3.46 9.78
N VAL A 280 15.66 2.69 8.68
CA VAL A 280 15.40 1.25 8.70
C VAL A 280 16.57 0.56 9.42
N PRO A 281 16.38 -0.04 10.61
CA PRO A 281 17.51 -0.59 11.34
C PRO A 281 18.02 -1.87 10.67
N ASN A 282 19.32 -2.12 10.86
CA ASN A 282 20.00 -3.29 10.28
C ASN A 282 20.07 -4.48 11.25
N SER A 283 19.60 -4.32 12.49
CA SER A 283 19.70 -5.38 13.50
C SER A 283 18.68 -6.51 13.19
N PRO A 284 19.07 -7.79 13.32
CA PRO A 284 18.19 -8.91 13.04
C PRO A 284 16.87 -8.85 13.82
N GLY A 285 15.74 -9.01 13.11
CA GLY A 285 14.39 -8.96 13.67
C GLY A 285 13.81 -7.55 13.88
N SER A 286 14.62 -6.50 13.76
CA SER A 286 14.14 -5.11 13.81
C SER A 286 13.47 -4.72 12.50
N ALA A 287 12.74 -3.60 12.53
CA ALA A 287 12.08 -3.05 11.34
C ALA A 287 11.86 -1.54 11.48
N LEU A 288 11.55 -0.87 10.37
CA LEU A 288 10.90 0.43 10.40
C LEU A 288 9.39 0.22 10.37
N TYR A 289 8.70 0.61 11.43
CA TYR A 289 7.25 0.57 11.46
C TYR A 289 6.68 1.79 10.73
N ILE A 290 5.68 1.58 9.89
CA ILE A 290 5.03 2.60 9.07
C ILE A 290 3.60 2.75 9.56
N ARG A 291 3.21 3.97 9.94
CA ARG A 291 1.89 4.32 10.49
C ARG A 291 1.17 5.33 9.59
N PRO A 292 0.34 4.85 8.65
CA PRO A 292 -0.63 5.68 7.95
C PRO A 292 -1.86 5.93 8.84
N LEU A 293 -2.41 7.14 8.78
CA LEU A 293 -3.55 7.62 9.57
C LEU A 293 -4.43 8.51 8.70
N VAL A 294 -5.75 8.30 8.71
CA VAL A 294 -6.74 9.16 8.07
C VAL A 294 -7.76 9.59 9.11
N PHE A 295 -8.07 10.89 9.19
CA PHE A 295 -9.03 11.41 10.15
C PHE A 295 -9.82 12.60 9.62
N ALA A 296 -11.05 12.76 10.11
CA ALA A 296 -11.92 13.89 9.80
C ALA A 296 -11.39 15.21 10.36
N THR A 297 -11.41 16.28 9.57
CA THR A 297 -10.81 17.57 9.93
C THR A 297 -11.79 18.73 10.07
N ASP A 298 -13.08 18.55 9.77
CA ASP A 298 -14.06 19.62 10.01
C ASP A 298 -14.10 20.00 11.49
N ALA A 299 -14.23 21.30 11.77
CA ALA A 299 -14.28 21.84 13.13
C ALA A 299 -15.71 22.26 13.49
N MET A 300 -16.46 21.38 14.14
CA MET A 300 -17.84 21.63 14.57
C MET A 300 -18.34 20.63 15.62
N TYR A 301 -19.41 20.98 16.34
CA TYR A 301 -20.07 20.12 17.33
C TYR A 301 -21.19 19.24 16.76
N GLY A 302 -21.51 19.37 15.47
CA GLY A 302 -22.56 18.58 14.84
C GLY A 302 -22.02 17.23 14.37
N VAL A 303 -22.74 16.14 14.68
CA VAL A 303 -22.42 14.82 14.10
C VAL A 303 -22.87 14.80 12.64
N LYS A 304 -21.92 14.65 11.73
CA LYS A 304 -22.15 14.48 10.29
C LYS A 304 -21.01 13.70 9.63
N ILE A 305 -21.15 13.42 8.35
CA ILE A 305 -20.02 13.01 7.51
C ILE A 305 -19.14 14.24 7.28
N SER A 306 -17.84 14.11 7.52
CA SER A 306 -16.91 15.23 7.31
C SER A 306 -16.74 15.51 5.81
N ASP A 307 -16.60 16.79 5.45
CA ASP A 307 -16.31 17.22 4.09
C ASP A 307 -14.79 17.28 3.83
N THR A 308 -14.00 17.32 4.91
CA THR A 308 -12.55 17.41 4.88
C THR A 308 -11.90 16.31 5.71
N TYR A 309 -10.79 15.76 5.20
CA TYR A 309 -10.00 14.75 5.91
C TYR A 309 -8.52 15.05 5.74
N ARG A 310 -7.70 14.47 6.62
CA ARG A 310 -6.25 14.49 6.49
C ARG A 310 -5.69 13.08 6.55
N PHE A 311 -4.80 12.78 5.62
CA PHE A 311 -3.97 11.61 5.56
C PHE A 311 -2.56 11.96 6.02
N VAL A 312 -2.02 11.21 6.97
CA VAL A 312 -0.65 11.36 7.48
C VAL A 312 0.03 10.01 7.48
N ILE A 313 1.30 9.95 7.10
CA ILE A 313 2.17 8.80 7.33
C ILE A 313 3.38 9.26 8.12
N PHE A 314 3.70 8.54 9.19
CA PHE A 314 4.98 8.68 9.88
C PHE A 314 5.58 7.30 10.12
N THR A 315 6.88 7.28 10.37
CA THR A 315 7.63 6.05 10.55
C THR A 315 8.47 6.10 11.81
N GLY A 316 8.88 4.94 12.30
CA GLY A 316 9.76 4.85 13.48
C GLY A 316 10.40 3.47 13.60
N PRO A 317 11.67 3.39 14.01
CA PRO A 317 12.36 2.13 14.18
C PRO A 317 11.76 1.35 15.36
N VAL A 318 11.57 0.05 15.19
CA VAL A 318 11.04 -0.84 16.23
C VAL A 318 11.98 -2.00 16.50
N PRO A 319 12.10 -2.45 17.77
CA PRO A 319 12.99 -3.54 18.11
C PRO A 319 12.49 -4.86 17.51
N PRO A 320 13.34 -5.89 17.50
CA PRO A 320 12.89 -7.26 17.43
C PRO A 320 11.82 -7.53 18.49
N PHE A 321 10.77 -8.25 18.11
CA PHE A 321 9.74 -8.62 19.06
C PHE A 321 10.10 -9.93 19.75
N TYR A 322 10.62 -9.84 20.97
CA TYR A 322 10.83 -10.98 21.88
C TYR A 322 9.96 -10.78 23.11
N ALA A 323 8.80 -11.43 23.13
CA ALA A 323 7.95 -11.48 24.31
C ALA A 323 7.96 -12.90 24.86
N ASN A 324 7.87 -13.00 26.19
CA ASN A 324 7.53 -14.25 26.84
C ASN A 324 6.18 -14.75 26.32
N PRO A 325 5.94 -16.08 26.29
CA PRO A 325 4.62 -16.61 26.01
C PRO A 325 3.58 -15.95 26.91
N LEU A 326 2.40 -15.63 26.36
CA LEU A 326 1.39 -14.88 27.09
C LEU A 326 0.49 -15.78 27.94
N LYS A 327 0.04 -15.26 29.07
CA LYS A 327 -1.16 -15.70 29.77
C LYS A 327 -2.35 -14.94 29.22
N VAL A 328 -3.32 -15.65 28.64
CA VAL A 328 -4.49 -15.02 28.05
C VAL A 328 -5.78 -15.50 28.70
N LYS A 329 -6.80 -14.63 28.71
CA LYS A 329 -8.10 -14.93 29.28
C LYS A 329 -9.20 -14.77 28.24
N VAL A 330 -10.06 -15.77 28.11
CA VAL A 330 -11.29 -15.66 27.31
C VAL A 330 -12.23 -14.64 27.95
N GLU A 331 -12.68 -13.67 27.15
CA GLU A 331 -13.59 -12.63 27.58
C GLU A 331 -15.04 -13.14 27.55
N GLU A 332 -15.79 -12.84 28.61
CA GLU A 332 -17.11 -13.41 28.92
C GLU A 332 -18.17 -12.33 29.20
N LYS A 333 -17.78 -11.06 29.22
CA LYS A 333 -18.67 -9.93 29.54
C LYS A 333 -18.62 -8.80 28.51
N PHE A 334 -17.49 -8.65 27.82
CA PHE A 334 -17.29 -7.57 26.86
C PHE A 334 -17.08 -8.12 25.44
N ILE A 335 -17.68 -7.47 24.46
CA ILE A 335 -17.39 -7.72 23.05
C ILE A 335 -16.38 -6.71 22.51
N ARG A 336 -15.56 -7.15 21.56
CA ARG A 336 -14.70 -6.25 20.79
C ARG A 336 -15.50 -5.50 19.72
N ALA A 337 -16.43 -6.20 19.08
CA ALA A 337 -17.28 -5.72 18.01
C ALA A 337 -18.58 -6.55 17.98
N ALA A 338 -19.67 -5.95 17.55
CA ALA A 338 -20.94 -6.64 17.27
C ALA A 338 -21.10 -6.86 15.76
N HIS A 339 -21.90 -7.85 15.36
CA HIS A 339 -22.35 -7.99 13.97
C HIS A 339 -23.02 -6.69 13.48
N GLY A 340 -22.74 -6.30 12.24
CA GLY A 340 -23.08 -4.98 11.69
C GLY A 340 -22.21 -3.82 12.20
N GLY A 341 -21.32 -4.06 13.17
CA GLY A 341 -20.44 -3.07 13.77
C GLY A 341 -19.24 -2.69 12.90
N THR A 342 -18.20 -2.15 13.53
CA THR A 342 -16.97 -1.66 12.87
C THR A 342 -15.81 -2.64 12.98
N GLY A 343 -16.04 -3.87 13.44
CA GLY A 343 -14.97 -4.83 13.78
C GLY A 343 -13.98 -5.11 12.66
N ALA A 344 -14.47 -5.27 11.43
CA ALA A 344 -13.66 -5.49 10.24
C ALA A 344 -12.90 -4.25 9.73
N ALA A 345 -13.18 -3.05 10.26
CA ALA A 345 -12.45 -1.83 9.95
C ALA A 345 -11.32 -1.58 10.96
N LYS A 346 -10.19 -1.08 10.49
CA LYS A 346 -9.08 -0.67 11.36
C LYS A 346 -9.26 0.78 11.82
N CYS A 347 -10.31 1.02 12.60
CA CYS A 347 -10.67 2.36 13.09
C CYS A 347 -10.38 2.55 14.58
N ALA A 348 -10.24 3.80 15.03
CA ALA A 348 -9.85 4.13 16.41
C ALA A 348 -10.84 3.64 17.47
N GLY A 349 -12.16 3.72 17.19
CA GLY A 349 -13.21 3.34 18.13
C GLY A 349 -13.08 1.90 18.65
N ASN A 350 -12.70 0.96 17.78
CA ASN A 350 -12.47 -0.45 18.13
C ASN A 350 -11.37 -0.61 19.19
N TYR A 351 -10.35 0.25 19.17
CA TYR A 351 -9.24 0.19 20.13
C TYR A 351 -9.59 0.94 21.42
N GLY A 352 -10.26 2.09 21.32
CA GLY A 352 -10.71 2.84 22.50
C GLY A 352 -11.60 2.00 23.42
N GLY A 353 -12.60 1.30 22.86
CA GLY A 353 -13.49 0.40 23.61
C GLY A 353 -12.80 -0.83 24.20
N SER A 354 -11.65 -1.23 23.65
CA SER A 354 -10.90 -2.41 24.10
C SER A 354 -10.10 -2.20 25.39
N LEU A 355 -9.82 -0.94 25.77
CA LEU A 355 -8.86 -0.62 26.83
C LEU A 355 -9.32 -1.05 28.22
N TYR A 356 -10.61 -0.86 28.53
CA TYR A 356 -11.13 -1.19 29.86
C TYR A 356 -11.16 -2.70 30.13
N PRO A 357 -11.69 -3.56 29.23
CA PRO A 357 -11.59 -5.02 29.39
C PRO A 357 -10.14 -5.51 29.49
N ALA A 358 -9.23 -4.97 28.66
CA ALA A 358 -7.82 -5.31 28.71
C ALA A 358 -7.17 -4.92 30.06
N LYS A 359 -7.54 -3.77 30.65
CA LYS A 359 -7.12 -3.38 31.99
C LYS A 359 -7.57 -4.41 33.04
N LEU A 360 -8.84 -4.81 33.03
CA LEU A 360 -9.38 -5.79 33.99
C LEU A 360 -8.67 -7.14 33.90
N ALA A 361 -8.34 -7.59 32.69
CA ALA A 361 -7.58 -8.83 32.50
C ALA A 361 -6.16 -8.73 33.09
N ARG A 362 -5.49 -7.58 32.91
CA ARG A 362 -4.18 -7.31 33.51
C ARG A 362 -4.22 -7.25 35.03
N GLU A 363 -5.24 -6.62 35.61
CA GLU A 363 -5.47 -6.62 37.06
C GLU A 363 -5.71 -8.04 37.61
N ALA A 364 -6.26 -8.94 36.78
CA ALA A 364 -6.43 -10.35 37.10
C ALA A 364 -5.19 -11.23 36.79
N GLY A 365 -4.06 -10.64 36.39
CA GLY A 365 -2.80 -11.35 36.16
C GLY A 365 -2.63 -11.97 34.77
N PHE A 366 -3.44 -11.55 33.79
CA PHE A 366 -3.32 -11.97 32.39
C PHE A 366 -2.71 -10.86 31.52
N ASP A 367 -1.91 -11.24 30.53
CA ASP A 367 -1.25 -10.29 29.64
C ASP A 367 -2.18 -9.75 28.55
N GLN A 368 -3.11 -10.59 28.08
CA GLN A 368 -4.08 -10.28 27.03
C GLN A 368 -5.42 -11.00 27.23
N ILE A 369 -6.41 -10.58 26.45
CA ILE A 369 -7.72 -11.22 26.35
C ILE A 369 -7.88 -11.94 25.01
N ILE A 370 -8.70 -12.99 24.99
CA ILE A 370 -9.27 -13.59 23.79
C ILE A 370 -10.72 -13.09 23.70
N TRP A 371 -11.03 -12.36 22.63
CA TRP A 371 -12.35 -11.84 22.36
C TRP A 371 -13.29 -12.93 21.89
N THR A 372 -14.55 -12.83 22.30
CA THR A 372 -15.62 -13.74 21.89
C THR A 372 -16.85 -12.97 21.42
N ASP A 373 -17.73 -13.66 20.72
CA ASP A 373 -19.05 -13.15 20.32
C ASP A 373 -20.07 -13.10 21.49
N LEU A 374 -19.67 -13.52 22.70
CA LEU A 374 -20.53 -13.71 23.87
C LEU A 374 -21.74 -14.64 23.62
N SER A 375 -21.69 -15.53 22.64
CA SER A 375 -22.67 -16.61 22.53
C SER A 375 -22.53 -17.56 23.74
N PRO A 376 -23.52 -18.45 24.00
CA PRO A 376 -23.40 -19.46 25.04
C PRO A 376 -22.14 -20.34 24.92
N GLU A 377 -21.66 -20.56 23.70
CA GLU A 377 -20.45 -21.32 23.38
C GLU A 377 -19.16 -20.48 23.47
N LEU A 378 -19.27 -19.15 23.61
CA LEU A 378 -18.16 -18.20 23.63
C LEU A 378 -17.24 -18.39 22.41
N ASN A 379 -17.77 -18.13 21.20
CA ASN A 379 -17.00 -18.34 19.98
C ASN A 379 -15.87 -17.33 19.89
N ILE A 380 -14.67 -17.83 19.65
CA ILE A 380 -13.43 -17.05 19.64
C ILE A 380 -13.32 -16.24 18.34
N GLU A 381 -12.90 -14.99 18.48
CA GLU A 381 -12.72 -14.05 17.36
C GLU A 381 -11.25 -13.63 17.17
N GLU A 382 -10.66 -13.01 18.19
CA GLU A 382 -9.33 -12.39 18.16
C GLU A 382 -8.65 -12.49 19.54
N SER A 383 -7.37 -12.12 19.63
CA SER A 383 -6.67 -11.95 20.91
C SER A 383 -6.04 -10.57 21.02
N GLY A 384 -6.53 -9.76 21.97
CA GLY A 384 -6.11 -8.37 22.14
C GLY A 384 -6.32 -7.54 20.88
N THR A 385 -5.22 -7.31 20.13
CA THR A 385 -5.21 -6.57 18.85
C THR A 385 -4.66 -7.40 17.68
N MET A 386 -4.70 -8.73 17.85
CA MET A 386 -4.13 -9.73 16.96
C MET A 386 -5.21 -10.73 16.57
N ASN A 387 -5.07 -11.35 15.40
CA ASN A 387 -5.83 -12.59 15.16
C ASN A 387 -5.26 -13.70 16.05
N VAL A 388 -6.03 -14.77 16.24
CA VAL A 388 -5.63 -15.93 17.06
C VAL A 388 -5.65 -17.20 16.22
N MET A 389 -4.71 -18.09 16.49
CA MET A 389 -4.57 -19.38 15.83
C MET A 389 -4.25 -20.47 16.85
N PHE A 390 -4.66 -21.68 16.52
CA PHE A 390 -4.47 -22.88 17.33
C PHE A 390 -3.89 -23.98 16.45
N VAL A 391 -2.95 -24.76 16.98
CA VAL A 391 -2.61 -26.06 16.39
C VAL A 391 -3.47 -27.09 17.11
N LEU A 392 -4.48 -27.59 16.40
CA LEU A 392 -5.46 -28.57 16.87
C LEU A 392 -5.37 -29.83 16.02
N ASP A 393 -5.09 -30.96 16.65
CA ASP A 393 -4.99 -32.27 15.99
C ASP A 393 -4.08 -32.24 14.74
N GLY A 394 -2.96 -31.51 14.85
CA GLY A 394 -1.97 -31.38 13.77
C GLY A 394 -2.35 -30.40 12.65
N LYS A 395 -3.46 -29.67 12.78
CA LYS A 395 -3.90 -28.64 11.83
C LYS A 395 -3.80 -27.24 12.42
N VAL A 396 -3.54 -26.24 11.59
CA VAL A 396 -3.60 -24.83 11.99
C VAL A 396 -5.02 -24.33 11.80
N VAL A 397 -5.70 -24.07 12.91
CA VAL A 397 -7.10 -23.66 12.95
C VAL A 397 -7.20 -22.20 13.42
N THR A 398 -8.01 -21.39 12.76
CA THR A 398 -8.24 -19.98 13.12
C THR A 398 -9.71 -19.61 12.91
N PRO A 399 -10.27 -18.66 13.69
CA PRO A 399 -11.59 -18.11 13.41
C PRO A 399 -11.73 -17.68 11.94
N ALA A 400 -12.84 -18.06 11.30
CA ALA A 400 -13.19 -17.57 9.97
C ALA A 400 -13.41 -16.04 9.99
N LEU A 401 -13.11 -15.37 8.88
CA LEU A 401 -13.34 -13.93 8.79
C LEU A 401 -14.84 -13.60 8.84
N SER A 402 -15.16 -12.52 9.53
CA SER A 402 -16.51 -11.99 9.76
C SER A 402 -16.47 -10.46 9.71
N ASP A 403 -17.63 -9.82 9.82
CA ASP A 403 -17.75 -8.36 10.00
C ASP A 403 -17.28 -7.89 11.39
N THR A 404 -17.12 -8.81 12.33
CA THR A 404 -16.59 -8.60 13.69
C THR A 404 -15.10 -8.87 13.82
N THR A 405 -14.40 -9.33 12.78
CA THR A 405 -12.97 -9.64 12.84
C THR A 405 -12.16 -8.88 11.80
N LEU A 406 -10.96 -8.48 12.18
CA LEU A 406 -10.05 -7.78 11.28
C LEU A 406 -9.34 -8.79 10.36
N ASP A 407 -9.44 -8.55 9.05
CA ASP A 407 -8.69 -9.29 8.02
C ASP A 407 -7.18 -8.99 8.14
N GLY A 408 -6.50 -9.77 8.98
CA GLY A 408 -5.09 -9.61 9.29
C GLY A 408 -4.17 -10.07 8.16
N ILE A 409 -3.28 -9.19 7.70
CA ILE A 409 -2.31 -9.51 6.65
C ILE A 409 -1.29 -10.55 7.12
N THR A 410 -0.88 -10.52 8.40
CA THR A 410 -0.04 -11.59 8.95
C THR A 410 -0.80 -12.91 9.05
N ARG A 411 -2.08 -12.90 9.48
CA ARG A 411 -2.95 -14.09 9.51
C ARG A 411 -2.99 -14.76 8.13
N ASP A 412 -3.30 -13.98 7.09
CA ASP A 412 -3.35 -14.44 5.70
C ASP A 412 -2.00 -15.01 5.22
N SER A 413 -0.89 -14.35 5.57
CA SER A 413 0.45 -14.82 5.22
C SER A 413 0.79 -16.15 5.90
N ILE A 414 0.46 -16.31 7.18
CA ILE A 414 0.71 -17.55 7.94
C ILE A 414 -0.13 -18.71 7.38
N LEU A 415 -1.40 -18.46 7.05
CA LEU A 415 -2.25 -19.49 6.43
C LEU A 415 -1.70 -19.97 5.09
N THR A 416 -1.15 -19.05 4.29
CA THR A 416 -0.49 -19.39 3.02
C THR A 416 0.76 -20.26 3.28
N LEU A 417 1.62 -19.84 4.19
CA LEU A 417 2.89 -20.54 4.51
C LEU A 417 2.69 -21.86 5.28
N ALA A 418 1.53 -22.09 5.88
CA ALA A 418 1.29 -23.31 6.66
C ALA A 418 1.49 -24.59 5.82
N SER A 419 1.05 -24.56 4.57
CA SER A 419 1.22 -25.67 3.62
C SER A 419 2.69 -25.98 3.32
N GLU A 420 3.55 -24.96 3.22
CA GLU A 420 5.00 -25.13 3.02
C GLU A 420 5.69 -25.78 4.22
N LEU A 421 5.08 -25.69 5.40
CA LEU A 421 5.54 -26.33 6.63
C LEU A 421 4.88 -27.69 6.89
N GLY A 422 4.03 -28.17 5.98
CA GLY A 422 3.35 -29.46 6.07
C GLY A 422 2.08 -29.46 6.92
N TYR A 423 1.51 -28.29 7.23
CA TYR A 423 0.28 -28.18 8.01
C TYR A 423 -0.93 -27.93 7.12
N ALA A 424 -2.00 -28.69 7.34
CA ALA A 424 -3.32 -28.34 6.83
C ALA A 424 -3.89 -27.15 7.61
N THR A 425 -4.72 -26.33 6.95
CA THR A 425 -5.36 -25.17 7.58
C THR A 425 -6.87 -25.30 7.60
N GLU A 426 -7.50 -24.79 8.66
CA GLU A 426 -8.95 -24.68 8.78
C GLU A 426 -9.34 -23.27 9.23
N GLN A 427 -10.25 -22.65 8.48
CA GLN A 427 -10.86 -21.36 8.85
C GLN A 427 -12.32 -21.62 9.19
N ARG A 428 -12.65 -21.67 10.48
CA ARG A 428 -14.00 -22.01 10.97
C ARG A 428 -14.28 -21.35 12.30
N ARG A 429 -15.52 -21.47 12.77
CA ARG A 429 -15.87 -21.13 14.16
C ARG A 429 -15.15 -22.08 15.12
N ILE A 430 -14.66 -21.54 16.22
CA ILE A 430 -13.98 -22.28 17.30
C ILE A 430 -14.55 -21.77 18.62
N SER A 431 -15.13 -22.65 19.42
CA SER A 431 -15.67 -22.26 20.73
C SER A 431 -14.61 -22.36 21.82
N ALA A 432 -14.73 -21.56 22.87
CA ALA A 432 -13.82 -21.69 24.02
C ALA A 432 -13.93 -23.07 24.68
N LEU A 433 -15.14 -23.65 24.69
CA LEU A 433 -15.39 -25.01 25.19
C LEU A 433 -14.72 -26.09 24.33
N GLU A 434 -14.66 -25.92 23.01
CA GLU A 434 -13.92 -26.82 22.13
C GLU A 434 -12.44 -26.88 22.53
N LEU A 435 -11.83 -25.73 22.88
CA LEU A 435 -10.44 -25.69 23.34
C LEU A 435 -10.25 -26.42 24.68
N VAL A 436 -11.20 -26.31 25.61
CA VAL A 436 -11.17 -27.05 26.89
C VAL A 436 -11.14 -28.55 26.62
N GLU A 437 -12.02 -29.04 25.75
CA GLU A 437 -12.09 -30.46 25.41
C GLU A 437 -10.86 -30.94 24.61
N ALA A 438 -10.35 -30.12 23.69
CA ALA A 438 -9.12 -30.42 22.96
C ALA A 438 -7.89 -30.47 23.90
N HIS A 439 -7.83 -29.59 24.89
CA HIS A 439 -6.79 -29.61 25.92
C HIS A 439 -6.85 -30.89 26.76
N LYS A 440 -8.05 -31.27 27.24
CA LYS A 440 -8.26 -32.52 28.00
C LYS A 440 -7.84 -33.77 27.19
N ARG A 441 -8.11 -33.78 25.88
CA ARG A 441 -7.70 -34.87 24.98
C ARG A 441 -6.23 -34.82 24.56
N GLY A 442 -5.50 -33.77 24.91
CA GLY A 442 -4.12 -33.56 24.45
C GLY A 442 -3.99 -33.23 22.97
N THR A 443 -5.10 -32.85 22.30
CA THR A 443 -5.14 -32.48 20.87
C THR A 443 -4.96 -30.98 20.64
N LEU A 444 -4.89 -30.16 21.68
CA LEU A 444 -4.44 -28.76 21.59
C LEU A 444 -2.92 -28.69 21.78
N GLN A 445 -2.17 -28.55 20.68
CA GLN A 445 -0.70 -28.56 20.69
C GLN A 445 -0.10 -27.16 20.90
N GLU A 446 -0.64 -26.14 20.25
CA GLU A 446 -0.17 -24.76 20.33
C GLU A 446 -1.35 -23.78 20.29
N ALA A 447 -1.16 -22.59 20.87
CA ALA A 447 -2.02 -21.44 20.64
C ALA A 447 -1.16 -20.18 20.58
N PHE A 448 -1.50 -19.25 19.69
CA PHE A 448 -0.71 -18.03 19.52
C PHE A 448 -1.53 -16.90 18.89
N GLY A 449 -1.16 -15.67 19.23
CA GLY A 449 -1.61 -14.46 18.55
C GLY A 449 -0.77 -14.18 17.30
N THR A 450 -1.34 -13.53 16.29
CA THR A 450 -0.63 -13.10 15.08
C THR A 450 -1.02 -11.70 14.62
N GLY A 451 -0.01 -10.89 14.25
CA GLY A 451 -0.19 -9.50 13.82
C GLY A 451 1.11 -8.85 13.35
N THR A 452 1.07 -7.63 12.82
CA THR A 452 2.26 -6.95 12.26
C THR A 452 3.36 -6.74 13.31
N ALA A 453 2.98 -6.38 14.54
CA ALA A 453 3.93 -6.04 15.60
C ALA A 453 4.77 -7.25 16.03
N ALA A 454 4.12 -8.35 16.42
CA ALA A 454 4.75 -9.54 16.96
C ALA A 454 5.06 -10.64 15.95
N VAL A 455 4.44 -10.60 14.75
CA VAL A 455 4.37 -11.71 13.79
C VAL A 455 3.61 -12.91 14.36
N THR A 456 4.18 -13.61 15.33
CA THR A 456 3.54 -14.63 16.16
C THR A 456 3.92 -14.40 17.62
N ILE A 457 2.99 -14.66 18.52
CA ILE A 457 3.23 -14.65 19.96
C ILE A 457 2.57 -15.87 20.61
N PRO A 458 3.36 -16.88 21.04
CA PRO A 458 2.83 -18.07 21.70
C PRO A 458 2.10 -17.75 23.00
N PHE A 459 1.17 -18.60 23.38
CA PHE A 459 0.51 -18.58 24.68
C PHE A 459 1.07 -19.70 25.56
N GLU A 460 1.25 -19.45 26.85
CA GLU A 460 1.56 -20.49 27.85
C GLU A 460 0.32 -20.94 28.62
N LEU A 461 -0.69 -20.08 28.73
CA LEU A 461 -1.90 -20.34 29.48
C LEU A 461 -3.09 -19.67 28.80
N ILE A 462 -4.18 -20.43 28.62
CA ILE A 462 -5.48 -19.88 28.28
C ILE A 462 -6.42 -20.13 29.47
N ARG A 463 -7.05 -19.07 29.99
CA ARG A 463 -8.11 -19.17 30.99
C ARG A 463 -9.47 -19.14 30.30
N VAL A 464 -10.27 -20.19 30.48
CA VAL A 464 -11.65 -20.29 30.00
C VAL A 464 -12.53 -20.56 31.23
N GLN A 465 -13.35 -19.59 31.66
CA GLN A 465 -14.17 -19.74 32.87
C GLN A 465 -13.32 -20.18 34.08
N GLU A 466 -13.63 -21.33 34.71
CA GLU A 466 -12.84 -21.94 35.78
C GLU A 466 -11.62 -22.76 35.30
N HIS A 467 -11.51 -23.06 34.00
CA HIS A 467 -10.48 -23.93 33.44
C HIS A 467 -9.19 -23.17 33.08
N GLU A 468 -8.05 -23.75 33.47
CA GLU A 468 -6.71 -23.30 33.08
C GLU A 468 -6.09 -24.28 32.09
N LEU A 469 -6.04 -23.89 30.82
CA LEU A 469 -5.43 -24.67 29.75
C LEU A 469 -3.95 -24.31 29.69
N LYS A 470 -3.13 -25.02 30.48
CA LYS A 470 -1.67 -24.89 30.45
C LYS A 470 -1.13 -25.57 29.20
N LEU A 471 -0.44 -24.80 28.36
CA LEU A 471 0.16 -25.28 27.12
C LEU A 471 1.57 -25.80 27.37
N LYS A 472 2.07 -26.60 26.43
CA LYS A 472 3.45 -27.11 26.50
C LYS A 472 4.42 -25.94 26.41
N PRO A 473 5.58 -26.00 27.11
CA PRO A 473 6.64 -25.01 26.95
C PRO A 473 7.00 -24.84 25.48
N VAL A 474 7.19 -23.59 25.04
CA VAL A 474 7.49 -23.28 23.64
C VAL A 474 8.80 -23.93 23.22
N GLN A 475 8.76 -24.66 22.10
CA GLN A 475 9.93 -25.33 21.52
C GLN A 475 10.28 -24.72 20.15
N PRO A 476 11.56 -24.76 19.72
CA PRO A 476 11.96 -24.21 18.42
C PRO A 476 11.26 -24.83 17.21
N ASP A 477 10.82 -26.08 17.32
CA ASP A 477 10.14 -26.83 16.25
C ASP A 477 8.63 -26.55 16.17
N PHE A 478 8.07 -25.76 17.10
CA PHE A 478 6.68 -25.33 17.08
C PHE A 478 6.35 -24.60 15.78
N PHE A 479 5.14 -24.84 15.26
CA PHE A 479 4.64 -24.19 14.06
C PHE A 479 4.74 -22.67 14.16
N SER A 480 4.32 -22.11 15.29
CA SER A 480 4.32 -20.67 15.55
C SER A 480 5.72 -20.03 15.48
N ILE A 481 6.78 -20.78 15.78
CA ILE A 481 8.18 -20.35 15.71
C ILE A 481 8.69 -20.47 14.28
N ARG A 482 8.53 -21.65 13.68
CA ARG A 482 8.99 -21.94 12.30
C ARG A 482 8.35 -21.02 11.26
N VAL A 483 7.05 -20.75 11.39
CA VAL A 483 6.35 -19.87 10.43
C VAL A 483 6.75 -18.41 10.58
N ARG A 484 7.10 -17.97 11.79
CA ARG A 484 7.63 -16.63 12.05
C ARG A 484 9.01 -16.45 11.42
N GLU A 485 9.88 -17.43 11.60
CA GLU A 485 11.23 -17.45 11.00
C GLU A 485 11.15 -17.43 9.48
N LEU A 486 10.36 -18.34 8.90
CA LEU A 486 10.10 -18.40 7.46
C LEU A 486 9.59 -17.06 6.90
N LEU A 487 8.62 -16.45 7.56
CA LEU A 487 8.07 -15.16 7.14
C LEU A 487 9.10 -14.02 7.24
N ASN A 488 9.98 -14.05 8.26
CA ASN A 488 11.05 -13.07 8.41
C ASN A 488 12.16 -13.25 7.36
N GLU A 489 12.52 -14.49 7.03
CA GLU A 489 13.46 -14.81 5.95
C GLU A 489 12.97 -14.26 4.61
N ILE A 490 11.67 -14.45 4.29
CA ILE A 490 11.05 -13.88 3.08
C ILE A 490 11.12 -12.35 3.14
N ARG A 491 10.71 -11.72 4.24
CA ARG A 491 10.69 -10.24 4.39
C ARG A 491 12.06 -9.58 4.25
N THR A 492 13.11 -10.28 4.65
CA THR A 492 14.50 -9.78 4.63
C THR A 492 15.30 -10.27 3.43
N GLY A 493 14.66 -11.01 2.50
CA GLY A 493 15.28 -11.50 1.28
C GLY A 493 16.25 -12.66 1.48
N GLN A 494 16.28 -13.29 2.66
CA GLN A 494 17.10 -14.48 2.93
C GLN A 494 16.54 -15.72 2.22
N ARG A 495 15.23 -15.73 1.98
CA ARG A 495 14.54 -16.73 1.18
C ARG A 495 13.84 -16.06 -0.02
N PRO A 496 13.78 -16.70 -1.19
CA PRO A 496 13.05 -16.17 -2.34
C PRO A 496 11.59 -15.87 -2.00
N ASP A 497 11.11 -14.71 -2.42
CA ASP A 497 9.71 -14.32 -2.30
C ASP A 497 8.90 -14.84 -3.50
N THR A 498 8.50 -16.10 -3.42
CA THR A 498 7.69 -16.77 -4.44
C THR A 498 6.25 -16.27 -4.52
N HIS A 499 5.80 -15.51 -3.50
CA HIS A 499 4.44 -14.98 -3.40
C HIS A 499 4.34 -13.50 -3.83
N HIS A 500 5.45 -12.90 -4.25
CA HIS A 500 5.54 -11.49 -4.65
C HIS A 500 4.99 -10.52 -3.60
N TRP A 501 5.29 -10.80 -2.33
CA TRP A 501 4.87 -10.00 -1.18
C TRP A 501 5.74 -8.78 -0.92
N ASN A 502 7.01 -8.80 -1.30
CA ASN A 502 7.97 -7.74 -1.05
C ASN A 502 7.92 -6.66 -2.12
N THR A 503 7.82 -5.41 -1.69
CA THR A 503 8.04 -4.23 -2.55
C THR A 503 9.42 -3.67 -2.27
N ILE A 504 10.36 -3.92 -3.19
CA ILE A 504 11.73 -3.41 -3.11
C ILE A 504 11.78 -1.94 -3.52
N LEU A 505 12.49 -1.11 -2.76
CA LEU A 505 12.63 0.33 -3.01
C LEU A 505 13.82 0.71 -3.89
#